data_AF-A0A165S6A9-F1
#
_entry.id   AF-A0A165S6A9-F1
#
_cell.length_a   1.000
_cell.length_b   1.000
_cell.length_c   1.000
_cell.angle_alpha   90.00
_cell.angle_beta   90.00
_cell.angle_gamma   90.00
#
_symmetry.space_group_name_H-M   'P 1'
#
loop_
_entity.id
_entity.type
_entity.pdbx_description
1 polymer ?
#
loop_
_entity_poly.entity_id
_entity_poly.type
_entity_poly.pdbx_seq_one_letter_code
_entity_poly.pdbx_strand_id
1 'polypeptide(L)'
;MDRSSTPKLKTAPVTLPISVADIKLHLCVDVVEDDALIETYLRAAVSRLEGYHGELKRCLINQTWEQSYCCWPGNRTFKLWFPDVSSAEVSYLDVSGVSKQLAPTLLEFESSAEGTDLHLAKSYSFPRLNADKRHPIKVAYVTGFGEQPDDVPAAINAALMMMVGHMYATREDVVIGSVATSVPHSSKFMLEPYRRFIG
;
A
#
# COMPACT_ATOMS: atom_id res chain seq x y z
N MET A 1 21.25 7.20 -7.92
CA MET A 1 20.61 8.22 -7.07
C MET A 1 19.13 8.12 -7.30
N ASP A 2 18.39 7.72 -6.27
CA ASP A 2 16.93 7.66 -6.33
C ASP A 2 16.39 9.04 -6.73
N ARG A 3 15.79 9.11 -7.92
CA ARG A 3 15.24 10.35 -8.50
C ARG A 3 13.89 10.70 -7.90
N SER A 4 13.39 9.87 -7.00
CA SER A 4 12.11 10.00 -6.34
C SER A 4 12.25 10.20 -4.83
N SER A 5 11.25 10.82 -4.22
CA SER A 5 11.12 10.86 -2.77
C SER A 5 10.51 9.55 -2.25
N THR A 6 10.65 9.31 -0.95
CA THR A 6 9.82 8.31 -0.29
C THR A 6 8.32 8.66 -0.49
N PRO A 7 7.48 7.67 -0.81
CA PRO A 7 6.05 7.89 -0.96
C PRO A 7 5.42 8.23 0.40
N LYS A 8 4.43 9.11 0.39
CA LYS A 8 3.72 9.56 1.59
C LYS A 8 2.23 9.28 1.45
N LEU A 9 1.63 8.69 2.49
CA LEU A 9 0.19 8.47 2.55
C LEU A 9 -0.53 9.82 2.58
N LYS A 10 -1.51 10.00 1.70
CA LYS A 10 -2.39 11.18 1.64
C LYS A 10 -3.76 10.89 2.21
N THR A 11 -4.33 9.75 1.81
CA THR A 11 -5.67 9.34 2.21
C THR A 11 -5.61 7.86 2.56
N ALA A 12 -5.81 7.56 3.84
CA ALA A 12 -5.92 6.20 4.34
C ALA A 12 -7.23 5.55 3.85
N PRO A 13 -7.30 4.22 3.75
CA PRO A 13 -8.55 3.53 3.44
C PRO A 13 -9.53 3.71 4.62
N VAL A 14 -10.81 3.89 4.30
CA VAL A 14 -11.88 3.99 5.32
C VAL A 14 -12.38 2.60 5.73
N THR A 15 -12.31 1.64 4.80
CA THR A 15 -12.72 0.25 4.99
C THR A 15 -11.52 -0.61 5.41
N LEU A 16 -11.78 -1.57 6.32
CA LEU A 16 -10.81 -2.59 6.70
C LEU A 16 -10.90 -3.79 5.74
N PRO A 17 -9.81 -4.53 5.51
CA PRO A 17 -9.79 -5.67 4.60
C PRO A 17 -10.63 -6.87 5.07
N ILE A 18 -10.98 -6.94 6.36
CA ILE A 18 -11.80 -7.97 6.97
C ILE A 18 -12.71 -7.31 8.01
N SER A 19 -13.94 -7.79 8.17
CA SER A 19 -14.83 -7.30 9.21
C SER A 19 -14.45 -7.84 10.60
N VAL A 20 -14.80 -7.09 11.65
CA VAL A 20 -14.63 -7.56 13.04
C VAL A 20 -15.45 -8.82 13.29
N ALA A 21 -16.62 -8.96 12.65
CA ALA A 21 -17.49 -10.14 12.77
C ALA A 21 -16.82 -11.42 12.24
N ASP A 22 -16.12 -11.35 11.10
CA ASP A 22 -15.41 -12.51 10.55
C ASP A 22 -14.25 -12.94 11.45
N ILE A 23 -13.58 -11.97 12.08
CA ILE A 23 -12.52 -12.27 13.05
C ILE A 23 -13.10 -12.89 14.31
N LYS A 24 -14.22 -12.37 14.83
CA LYS A 24 -14.91 -12.98 15.98
C LYS A 24 -15.30 -14.42 15.71
N LEU A 25 -15.77 -14.72 14.50
CA LEU A 25 -16.05 -16.10 14.06
C LEU A 25 -14.77 -16.96 14.09
N HIS A 26 -13.64 -16.43 13.62
CA HIS A 26 -12.35 -17.12 13.69
C HIS A 26 -11.89 -17.37 15.14
N LEU A 27 -12.08 -16.40 16.03
CA LEU A 27 -11.67 -16.47 17.44
C LEU A 27 -12.66 -17.23 18.33
N CYS A 28 -13.84 -17.58 17.81
CA CYS A 28 -14.95 -18.13 18.59
C CYS A 28 -15.35 -17.22 19.77
N VAL A 29 -15.47 -15.91 19.51
CA VAL A 29 -15.80 -14.87 20.51
C VAL A 29 -17.17 -14.26 20.20
N ASP A 30 -18.12 -14.35 21.15
CA ASP A 30 -19.49 -13.84 20.97
C ASP A 30 -19.79 -12.53 21.73
N VAL A 31 -18.89 -12.08 22.62
CA VAL A 31 -19.08 -10.86 23.43
C VAL A 31 -18.83 -9.59 22.62
N VAL A 32 -19.59 -8.52 22.85
CA VAL A 32 -19.50 -7.26 22.09
C VAL A 32 -18.43 -6.32 22.64
N GLU A 33 -18.07 -6.48 23.91
CA GLU A 33 -17.09 -5.68 24.63
C GLU A 33 -15.69 -5.79 24.02
N ASP A 34 -15.40 -6.91 23.35
CA ASP A 34 -14.12 -7.16 22.71
C ASP A 34 -14.00 -6.59 21.30
N ASP A 35 -15.10 -6.07 20.70
CA ASP A 35 -15.10 -5.58 19.32
C ASP A 35 -14.05 -4.49 19.10
N ALA A 36 -13.96 -3.52 20.02
CA ALA A 36 -12.97 -2.44 19.95
C ALA A 36 -11.52 -2.95 20.10
N LEU A 37 -11.31 -3.99 20.91
CA LEU A 37 -10.00 -4.60 21.11
C LEU A 37 -9.56 -5.38 19.86
N ILE A 38 -10.47 -6.19 19.30
CA ILE A 38 -10.24 -6.96 18.08
C ILE A 38 -9.96 -6.02 16.91
N GLU A 39 -10.71 -4.93 16.78
CA GLU A 39 -10.48 -3.91 15.75
C GLU A 39 -9.10 -3.26 15.90
N THR A 40 -8.63 -3.04 17.13
CA THR A 40 -7.29 -2.52 17.41
C THR A 40 -6.20 -3.49 16.95
N TYR A 41 -6.34 -4.78 17.26
CA TYR A 41 -5.40 -5.81 16.80
C TYR A 41 -5.43 -5.98 15.29
N LEU A 42 -6.61 -5.91 14.66
CA LEU A 42 -6.74 -5.94 13.20
C LEU A 42 -5.98 -4.77 12.57
N ARG A 43 -6.15 -3.54 13.07
CA ARG A 43 -5.40 -2.37 12.56
C ARG A 43 -3.89 -2.54 12.72
N ALA A 44 -3.43 -3.09 13.84
CA ALA A 44 -2.02 -3.37 14.07
C ALA A 44 -1.48 -4.42 13.08
N ALA A 45 -2.23 -5.49 12.83
CA ALA A 45 -1.87 -6.52 11.87
C ALA A 45 -1.84 -5.97 10.42
N VAL A 46 -2.84 -5.16 10.04
CA VAL A 46 -2.91 -4.50 8.73
C VAL A 46 -1.70 -3.58 8.53
N SER A 47 -1.42 -2.68 9.48
CA SER A 47 -0.28 -1.76 9.44
C SER A 47 1.08 -2.46 9.30
N ARG A 48 1.21 -3.66 9.85
CA ARG A 48 2.42 -4.49 9.71
C ARG A 48 2.58 -5.06 8.29
N LEU A 49 1.49 -5.43 7.63
CA LEU A 49 1.55 -6.03 6.30
C LEU A 49 1.63 -4.99 5.19
N GLU A 50 0.87 -3.91 5.29
CA GLU A 50 0.63 -2.99 4.18
C GLU A 50 1.48 -1.71 4.18
N GLY A 51 1.46 -1.01 3.05
CA GLY A 51 2.07 0.30 2.89
C GLY A 51 3.60 0.25 2.68
N TYR A 52 4.22 1.44 2.74
CA TYR A 52 5.64 1.61 2.43
C TYR A 52 6.56 0.84 3.40
N HIS A 53 6.20 0.82 4.68
CA HIS A 53 6.95 0.12 5.72
C HIS A 53 6.52 -1.34 5.93
N GLY A 54 5.34 -1.73 5.43
CA GLY A 54 4.81 -3.08 5.61
C GLY A 54 5.63 -4.18 4.94
N GLU A 55 5.36 -5.42 5.33
CA GLU A 55 6.04 -6.62 4.83
C GLU A 55 5.76 -6.90 3.35
N LEU A 56 4.54 -6.60 2.88
CA LEU A 56 4.11 -6.87 1.49
C LEU A 56 4.58 -5.80 0.50
N LYS A 57 4.85 -4.58 0.97
CA LYS A 57 5.08 -3.38 0.13
C LYS A 57 3.95 -3.14 -0.88
N ARG A 58 2.72 -3.46 -0.47
CA ARG A 58 1.46 -3.29 -1.19
C ARG A 58 0.44 -2.66 -0.27
N CYS A 59 -0.62 -2.12 -0.86
CA CYS A 59 -1.78 -1.64 -0.13
C CYS A 59 -2.88 -2.70 -0.22
N LEU A 60 -3.61 -2.97 0.86
CA LEU A 60 -4.67 -3.99 0.82
C LEU A 60 -5.91 -3.41 0.16
N ILE A 61 -6.45 -2.37 0.78
CA ILE A 61 -7.56 -1.57 0.26
C ILE A 61 -7.00 -0.32 -0.42
N ASN A 62 -7.72 0.16 -1.43
CA ASN A 62 -7.43 1.38 -2.18
C ASN A 62 -7.19 2.56 -1.23
N GLN A 63 -6.02 3.15 -1.38
CA GLN A 63 -5.57 4.31 -0.61
C GLN A 63 -4.69 5.20 -1.48
N THR A 64 -4.66 6.49 -1.16
CA THR A 64 -3.97 7.48 -1.99
C THR A 64 -2.59 7.79 -1.42
N TRP A 65 -1.56 7.62 -2.25
CA TRP A 65 -0.17 7.94 -1.93
C TRP A 65 0.37 9.02 -2.85
N GLU A 66 1.33 9.80 -2.37
CA GLU A 66 2.04 10.81 -3.15
C GLU A 66 3.54 10.50 -3.19
N GLN A 67 4.10 10.51 -4.40
CA GLN A 67 5.55 10.39 -4.63
C GLN A 67 6.02 11.61 -5.42
N SER A 68 7.13 12.21 -5.00
CA SER A 68 7.69 13.39 -5.67
C SER A 68 8.93 13.01 -6.48
N TYR A 69 9.16 13.68 -7.61
CA TYR A 69 10.28 13.40 -8.51
C TYR A 69 11.10 14.66 -8.77
N CYS A 70 12.43 14.49 -8.90
CA CYS A 70 13.34 15.61 -9.15
C CYS A 70 13.35 16.09 -10.61
N CYS A 71 12.97 15.23 -11.55
CA CYS A 71 12.93 15.53 -12.98
C CYS A 71 11.94 14.64 -13.73
N TRP A 72 11.63 15.03 -14.96
CA TRP A 72 10.87 14.18 -15.88
C TRP A 72 11.60 12.87 -16.15
N PRO A 73 10.87 11.73 -16.23
CA PRO A 73 11.49 10.44 -16.52
C PRO A 73 12.02 10.41 -17.94
N GLY A 74 13.29 10.05 -18.12
CA GLY A 74 13.95 10.02 -19.43
C GLY A 74 13.33 8.99 -20.40
N ASN A 75 12.85 7.87 -19.86
CA ASN A 75 12.10 6.84 -20.59
C ASN A 75 10.58 7.12 -20.65
N ARG A 76 10.13 8.30 -20.20
CA ARG A 76 8.71 8.70 -20.10
C ARG A 76 7.88 7.86 -19.12
N THR A 77 8.49 7.07 -18.25
CA THR A 77 7.81 6.22 -17.28
C THR A 77 8.13 6.65 -15.85
N PHE A 78 7.09 6.99 -15.08
CA PHE A 78 7.23 7.12 -13.64
C PHE A 78 7.19 5.74 -13.00
N LYS A 79 8.30 5.32 -12.39
CA LYS A 79 8.33 4.14 -11.53
C LYS A 79 7.70 4.50 -10.19
N LEU A 80 6.52 3.95 -9.93
CA LEU A 80 5.76 4.12 -8.69
C LEU A 80 6.17 3.08 -7.66
N TRP A 81 6.11 3.46 -6.38
CA TRP A 81 6.50 2.55 -5.29
C TRP A 81 5.54 1.36 -5.12
N PHE A 82 4.25 1.54 -5.39
CA PHE A 82 3.27 0.46 -5.25
C PHE A 82 2.89 -0.12 -6.62
N PRO A 83 2.67 -1.44 -6.72
CA PRO A 83 2.44 -2.09 -8.00
C PRO A 83 0.98 -2.04 -8.46
N ASP A 84 0.02 -2.03 -7.55
CA ASP A 84 -1.41 -2.17 -7.89
C ASP A 84 -2.04 -0.77 -7.97
N VAL A 85 -1.85 -0.05 -9.09
CA VAL A 85 -2.26 1.36 -9.22
C VAL A 85 -3.49 1.45 -10.12
N SER A 86 -4.58 2.01 -9.58
CA SER A 86 -5.86 2.13 -10.29
C SER A 86 -6.06 3.50 -10.95
N SER A 87 -5.47 4.55 -10.37
CA SER A 87 -5.50 5.91 -10.94
C SER A 87 -4.32 6.74 -10.44
N ALA A 88 -3.98 7.79 -11.19
CA ALA A 88 -2.90 8.70 -10.85
C ALA A 88 -3.16 10.11 -11.40
N GLU A 89 -2.64 11.08 -10.66
CA GLU A 89 -2.64 12.49 -11.00
C GLU A 89 -1.21 13.02 -10.92
N VAL A 90 -0.76 13.66 -12.00
CA VAL A 90 0.58 14.25 -12.06
C VAL A 90 0.45 15.76 -12.03
N SER A 91 1.09 16.38 -11.04
CA SER A 91 1.26 17.83 -10.95
C SER A 91 2.74 18.20 -10.98
N TYR A 92 3.05 19.36 -11.54
CA TYR A 92 4.41 19.87 -11.62
C TYR A 92 4.47 21.38 -11.43
N LEU A 93 5.60 21.87 -10.93
CA LEU A 93 5.91 23.29 -10.84
C LEU A 93 6.68 23.72 -12.09
N ASP A 94 6.15 24.71 -12.81
CA ASP A 94 6.85 25.31 -13.94
C ASP A 94 7.97 26.26 -13.51
N VAL A 95 8.72 26.80 -14.47
CA VAL A 95 9.83 27.74 -14.21
C VAL A 95 9.43 28.96 -13.37
N SER A 96 8.15 29.37 -13.41
CA SER A 96 7.61 30.48 -12.63
C SER A 96 7.15 30.06 -11.23
N GLY A 97 7.24 28.77 -10.91
CA GLY A 97 6.80 28.22 -9.62
C GLY A 97 5.29 27.97 -9.55
N VAL A 98 4.58 28.04 -10.67
CA VAL A 98 3.14 27.80 -10.73
C VAL A 98 2.86 26.30 -10.86
N SER A 99 1.95 25.79 -10.03
CA SER A 99 1.50 24.40 -10.09
C SER A 99 0.58 24.17 -11.28
N LYS A 100 0.96 23.23 -12.14
CA LYS A 100 0.17 22.76 -13.29
C LYS A 100 -0.11 21.28 -13.13
N GLN A 101 -1.30 20.87 -13.56
CA GLN A 101 -1.72 19.47 -13.56
C GLN A 101 -1.75 18.95 -14.99
N LEU A 102 -1.28 17.72 -15.18
CA LEU A 102 -1.40 17.03 -16.46
C LEU A 102 -2.83 16.53 -16.64
N ALA A 103 -3.31 16.60 -17.89
CA ALA A 103 -4.57 15.99 -18.24
C ALA A 103 -4.48 14.46 -18.07
N PRO A 104 -5.51 13.78 -17.52
CA PRO A 104 -5.52 12.33 -17.38
C PRO A 104 -5.33 11.58 -18.70
N THR A 105 -5.73 12.17 -19.82
CA THR A 105 -5.55 11.60 -21.17
C THR A 105 -4.09 11.49 -21.61
N LEU A 106 -3.16 12.11 -20.90
CA LEU A 106 -1.71 12.01 -21.15
C LEU A 106 -1.05 10.92 -20.29
N LEU A 107 -1.82 10.30 -19.39
CA LEU A 107 -1.36 9.28 -18.46
C LEU A 107 -1.84 7.91 -18.96
N GLU A 108 -0.89 7.04 -19.28
CA GLU A 108 -1.15 5.68 -19.76
C GLU A 108 -0.67 4.69 -18.71
N PHE A 109 -1.52 3.76 -18.28
CA PHE A 109 -1.17 2.69 -17.34
C PHE A 109 -0.85 1.42 -18.12
N GLU A 110 0.30 0.82 -17.84
CA GLU A 110 0.70 -0.47 -18.42
C GLU A 110 0.97 -1.48 -17.31
N SER A 111 0.35 -2.66 -17.42
CA SER A 111 0.61 -3.77 -16.50
C SER A 111 1.90 -4.48 -16.91
N SER A 112 2.86 -4.51 -15.99
CA SER A 112 4.14 -5.23 -16.14
C SER A 112 4.22 -6.39 -15.14
N ALA A 113 5.22 -7.26 -15.32
CA ALA A 113 5.49 -8.34 -14.35
C ALA A 113 5.84 -7.81 -12.94
N GLU A 114 6.31 -6.56 -12.81
CA GLU A 114 6.70 -5.94 -11.55
C GLU A 114 5.60 -5.07 -10.93
N GLY A 115 4.44 -4.96 -11.60
CA GLY A 115 3.32 -4.09 -11.22
C GLY A 115 2.93 -3.10 -12.33
N THR A 116 2.28 -2.02 -11.95
CA THR A 116 1.77 -1.00 -12.86
C THR A 116 2.81 0.08 -13.10
N ASP A 117 3.16 0.30 -14.37
CA ASP A 117 4.01 1.40 -14.79
C ASP A 117 3.14 2.56 -15.30
N LEU A 118 3.48 3.79 -14.88
CA LEU A 118 2.79 5.01 -15.33
C LEU A 118 3.58 5.68 -16.44
N HIS A 119 3.08 5.60 -17.67
CA HIS A 119 3.68 6.19 -18.85
C HIS A 119 3.05 7.55 -19.19
N LEU A 120 3.90 8.47 -19.64
CA LEU A 120 3.48 9.72 -20.26
C LEU A 120 3.34 9.52 -21.76
N ALA A 121 2.20 9.95 -22.31
CA ALA A 121 1.90 9.87 -23.74
C ALA A 121 3.07 10.38 -24.59
N LYS A 122 3.37 9.69 -25.69
CA LYS A 122 4.50 10.04 -26.59
C LYS A 122 4.39 11.44 -27.18
N SER A 123 3.15 11.90 -27.39
CA SER A 123 2.83 13.26 -27.88
C SER A 123 3.14 14.37 -26.88
N TYR A 124 3.30 14.05 -25.58
CA TYR A 124 3.55 15.05 -24.56
C TYR A 124 4.99 15.57 -24.65
N SER A 125 5.14 16.90 -24.74
CA SER A 125 6.41 17.60 -24.67
C SER A 125 6.68 18.05 -23.23
N PHE A 126 7.83 17.67 -22.67
CA PHE A 126 8.17 17.98 -21.29
C PHE A 126 8.52 19.47 -21.10
N PRO A 127 7.74 20.23 -20.31
CA PRO A 127 8.06 21.60 -20.00
C PRO A 127 9.27 21.68 -19.06
N ARG A 128 9.98 22.81 -19.09
CA ARG A 128 11.02 23.09 -18.08
C ARG A 128 10.38 23.21 -16.69
N LEU A 129 11.01 22.56 -15.72
CA LEU A 129 10.59 22.53 -14.33
C LEU A 129 11.23 23.67 -13.54
N ASN A 130 10.63 23.99 -12.39
CA ASN A 130 11.25 24.90 -11.43
C ASN A 130 12.59 24.36 -10.92
N ALA A 131 13.70 25.08 -11.14
CA ALA A 131 15.04 24.66 -10.75
C ALA A 131 15.33 24.84 -9.25
N ASP A 132 14.59 25.70 -8.55
CA ASP A 132 14.81 25.99 -7.13
C ASP A 132 14.22 24.90 -6.23
N LYS A 133 13.32 24.07 -6.76
CA LYS A 133 12.68 22.98 -6.02
C LYS A 133 13.35 21.65 -6.33
N ARG A 134 13.77 20.94 -5.28
CA ARG A 134 14.41 19.61 -5.39
C ARG A 134 13.50 18.57 -6.05
N HIS A 135 12.19 18.60 -5.75
CA HIS A 135 11.20 17.71 -6.34
C HIS A 135 10.01 18.54 -6.87
N PRO A 136 10.13 19.10 -8.08
CA PRO A 136 9.10 19.96 -8.65
C PRO A 136 7.89 19.18 -9.19
N ILE A 137 8.01 17.86 -9.37
CA ILE A 137 6.92 16.98 -9.83
C ILE A 137 6.37 16.20 -8.64
N LYS A 138 5.04 16.07 -8.57
CA LYS A 138 4.33 15.22 -7.62
C LYS A 138 3.35 14.33 -8.37
N VAL A 139 3.38 13.04 -8.04
CA VAL A 139 2.44 12.05 -8.55
C VAL A 139 1.64 11.55 -7.37
N ALA A 140 0.34 11.88 -7.35
CA ALA A 140 -0.61 11.30 -6.42
C ALA A 140 -1.28 10.10 -7.12
N TYR A 141 -1.42 8.97 -6.45
CA TYR A 141 -1.97 7.76 -7.07
C TYR A 141 -2.71 6.89 -6.07
N VAL A 142 -3.76 6.24 -6.55
CA VAL A 142 -4.59 5.31 -5.78
C VAL A 142 -4.05 3.91 -6.01
N THR A 143 -3.80 3.19 -4.92
CA THR A 143 -3.24 1.85 -4.97
C THR A 143 -3.86 0.91 -3.92
N GLY A 144 -4.07 -0.34 -4.31
CA GLY A 144 -4.72 -1.37 -3.51
C GLY A 144 -5.14 -2.55 -4.39
N PHE A 145 -5.57 -3.66 -3.78
CA PHE A 145 -6.22 -4.74 -4.55
C PHE A 145 -7.59 -4.32 -5.07
N GLY A 146 -8.27 -3.41 -4.35
CA GLY A 146 -9.52 -2.79 -4.76
C GLY A 146 -10.15 -1.96 -3.64
N GLU A 147 -11.39 -1.53 -3.84
CA GLU A 147 -12.10 -0.68 -2.87
C GLU A 147 -12.84 -1.49 -1.81
N GLN A 148 -13.13 -2.76 -2.09
CA GLN A 148 -13.94 -3.63 -1.25
C GLN A 148 -13.08 -4.68 -0.54
N PRO A 149 -13.50 -5.15 0.66
CA PRO A 149 -12.84 -6.27 1.35
C PRO A 149 -12.67 -7.52 0.48
N ASP A 150 -13.64 -7.81 -0.40
CA ASP A 150 -13.65 -8.97 -1.29
C ASP A 150 -12.57 -8.90 -2.39
N ASP A 151 -12.01 -7.71 -2.66
CA ASP A 151 -10.90 -7.55 -3.60
C ASP A 151 -9.59 -8.07 -3.00
N VAL A 152 -9.50 -8.17 -1.67
CA VAL A 152 -8.29 -8.63 -0.97
C VAL A 152 -8.18 -10.16 -1.08
N PRO A 153 -7.06 -10.71 -1.55
CA PRO A 153 -6.88 -12.15 -1.67
C PRO A 153 -7.13 -12.90 -0.36
N ALA A 154 -7.92 -13.98 -0.42
CA ALA A 154 -8.31 -14.77 0.75
C ALA A 154 -7.12 -15.28 1.58
N ALA A 155 -5.97 -15.52 0.96
CA ALA A 155 -4.74 -15.92 1.64
C ALA A 155 -4.20 -14.81 2.58
N ILE A 156 -4.28 -13.54 2.17
CA ILE A 156 -3.93 -12.40 3.03
C ILE A 156 -4.94 -12.30 4.18
N ASN A 157 -6.22 -12.52 3.89
CA ASN A 157 -7.26 -12.46 4.92
C ASN A 157 -7.07 -13.55 5.99
N ALA A 158 -6.75 -14.77 5.59
CA ALA A 158 -6.41 -15.85 6.51
C ALA A 158 -5.16 -15.53 7.35
N ALA A 159 -4.13 -14.94 6.76
CA ALA A 159 -2.93 -14.52 7.50
C ALA A 159 -3.24 -13.43 8.54
N LEU A 160 -4.07 -12.45 8.20
CA LEU A 160 -4.54 -11.42 9.13
C LEU A 160 -5.32 -12.04 10.30
N MET A 161 -6.25 -12.96 10.04
CA MET A 161 -6.99 -13.68 11.09
C MET A 161 -6.04 -14.40 12.05
N MET A 162 -5.03 -15.10 11.53
CA MET A 162 -4.01 -15.77 12.35
C MET A 162 -3.18 -14.79 13.19
N MET A 163 -2.78 -13.65 12.62
CA MET A 163 -2.03 -12.61 13.34
C MET A 163 -2.86 -12.01 14.47
N VAL A 164 -4.13 -11.70 14.21
CA VAL A 164 -5.04 -11.15 15.20
C VAL A 164 -5.33 -12.17 16.30
N GLY A 165 -5.55 -13.44 15.95
CA GLY A 165 -5.73 -14.51 16.93
C GLY A 165 -4.52 -14.71 17.84
N HIS A 166 -3.31 -14.56 17.30
CA HIS A 166 -2.11 -14.58 18.11
C HIS A 166 -2.06 -13.41 19.12
N MET A 167 -2.32 -12.18 18.66
CA MET A 167 -2.34 -10.98 19.53
C MET A 167 -3.44 -11.05 20.60
N TYR A 168 -4.60 -11.59 20.24
CA TYR A 168 -5.73 -11.70 21.17
C TYR A 168 -5.47 -12.75 22.25
N ALA A 169 -4.88 -13.90 21.88
CA ALA A 169 -4.53 -14.97 22.82
C ALA A 169 -3.29 -14.64 23.67
N THR A 170 -2.34 -13.87 23.14
CA THR A 170 -1.07 -13.53 23.81
C THR A 170 -0.98 -12.02 24.03
N ARG A 171 -1.31 -11.57 25.25
CA ARG A 171 -1.39 -10.14 25.62
C ARG A 171 -0.09 -9.56 26.19
N GLU A 172 0.97 -10.37 26.28
CA GLU A 172 2.26 -10.00 26.83
C GLU A 172 3.35 -10.15 25.78
N ASP A 173 4.37 -9.29 25.82
CA ASP A 173 5.51 -9.35 24.88
C ASP A 173 6.40 -10.58 25.12
N VAL A 174 6.38 -11.16 26.32
CA VAL A 174 7.22 -12.31 26.71
C VAL A 174 6.41 -13.32 27.51
N VAL A 175 6.29 -14.54 26.98
CA VAL A 175 5.69 -15.68 27.69
C VAL A 175 6.80 -16.60 28.20
N ILE A 176 7.10 -16.54 29.50
CA ILE A 176 8.14 -17.38 30.13
C ILE A 176 7.62 -18.82 30.30
N GLY A 177 8.36 -19.81 29.82
CA GLY A 177 8.06 -21.23 30.05
C GLY A 177 7.09 -21.89 29.07
N SER A 178 6.77 -21.25 27.94
CA SER A 178 5.98 -21.86 26.87
C SER A 178 6.87 -22.59 25.86
N VAL A 179 6.52 -23.85 25.52
CA VAL A 179 7.07 -24.54 24.34
C VAL A 179 6.09 -24.30 23.19
N ALA A 180 6.19 -23.14 22.55
CA ALA A 180 5.41 -22.89 21.35
C ALA A 180 5.98 -23.73 20.20
N THR A 181 5.24 -24.76 19.77
CA THR A 181 5.54 -25.41 18.49
C THR A 181 5.10 -24.46 17.39
N SER A 182 6.03 -23.90 16.63
CA SER A 182 5.62 -23.09 15.49
C SER A 182 4.88 -24.00 14.51
N VAL A 183 3.66 -23.61 14.14
CA VAL A 183 3.04 -24.20 12.95
C VAL A 183 3.95 -23.77 11.79
N PRO A 184 4.58 -24.69 11.04
CA PRO A 184 5.61 -24.29 10.09
C PRO A 184 5.03 -23.32 9.04
N HIS A 185 5.42 -22.05 9.13
CA HIS A 185 5.30 -21.03 8.10
C HIS A 185 3.90 -20.73 7.53
N SER A 186 2.78 -21.09 8.17
CA SER A 186 1.45 -20.99 7.53
C SER A 186 1.08 -19.58 7.06
N SER A 187 1.08 -18.58 7.95
CA SER A 187 0.76 -17.19 7.56
C SER A 187 1.84 -16.58 6.65
N LYS A 188 3.12 -16.87 6.89
CA LYS A 188 4.22 -16.36 6.05
C LYS A 188 4.16 -16.91 4.63
N PHE A 189 3.90 -18.20 4.47
CA PHE A 189 3.75 -18.86 3.17
C PHE A 189 2.52 -18.35 2.41
N MET A 190 1.42 -18.04 3.12
CA MET A 190 0.25 -17.40 2.51
C MET A 190 0.57 -16.00 1.96
N LEU A 191 1.48 -15.26 2.61
CA LEU A 191 1.86 -13.90 2.22
C LEU A 191 2.96 -13.84 1.16
N GLU A 192 3.80 -14.88 1.05
CA GLU A 192 4.97 -14.94 0.15
C GLU A 192 4.64 -14.60 -1.32
N PRO A 193 3.58 -15.15 -1.94
CA PRO A 193 3.24 -14.83 -3.34
C PRO A 193 2.89 -13.36 -3.57
N TYR A 194 2.42 -12.66 -2.54
CA TYR A 194 1.99 -11.26 -2.63
C TYR A 194 3.11 -10.29 -2.27
N ARG A 195 4.23 -10.79 -1.74
CA ARG A 195 5.35 -9.95 -1.32
C ARG A 195 6.06 -9.37 -2.54
N ARG A 196 6.17 -8.04 -2.61
CA ARG A 196 6.99 -7.39 -3.61
C ARG A 196 8.47 -7.40 -3.19
N PHE A 197 9.31 -7.98 -4.03
CA PHE A 197 10.76 -7.84 -3.93
C PHE A 197 11.18 -6.57 -4.66
N ILE A 198 11.61 -5.57 -3.91
CA ILE A 198 12.19 -4.35 -4.47
C ILE A 198 13.69 -4.63 -4.63
N GLY A 199 14.12 -4.82 -5.88
CA GLY A 199 15.52 -5.04 -6.26
C GLY A 199 16.34 -3.76 -6.27
#